data_AF-A0AAE4TSF3-F1
#
_entry.id   AF-A0AAE4TSF3-F1
#
_cell.length_a   1.000
_cell.length_b   1.000
_cell.length_c   1.000
_cell.angle_alpha   90.00
_cell.angle_beta   90.00
_cell.angle_gamma   90.00
#
_symmetry.space_group_name_H-M   'P 1'
#
loop_
_entity.id
_entity.type
_entity.pdbx_description
1 polymer ?
#
loop_
_entity_poly.entity_id
_entity_poly.type
_entity_poly.pdbx_seq_one_letter_code
_entity_poly.pdbx_strand_id
1 'polypeptide(L)' 'MLIKLYAVNVIAGRYPFARIPKVIQGAVKSQIVLMVDDPELIKQLTEVDKKAE' A
#
# COMPACT_ATOMS: atom_id res chain seq x y z
N MET A 1 8.12 -10.32 -8.25
CA MET A 1 8.71 -8.97 -8.38
C MET A 1 7.67 -7.85 -8.48
N LEU A 2 6.55 -8.00 -9.22
CA LEU A 2 5.52 -6.95 -9.35
C LEU A 2 4.87 -6.48 -8.03
N ILE A 3 4.61 -7.39 -7.09
CA ILE A 3 3.95 -7.07 -5.80
C ILE A 3 4.80 -6.12 -4.96
N LYS A 4 6.13 -6.30 -4.98
CA LYS A 4 7.09 -5.40 -4.31
C LYS A 4 7.08 -4.01 -4.94
N LEU A 5 7.00 -3.92 -6.27
CA LEU A 5 6.86 -2.64 -6.98
C LEU A 5 5.58 -1.91 -6.57
N TYR A 6 4.45 -2.62 -6.44
CA TYR A 6 3.23 -2.00 -5.92
C TYR A 6 3.39 -1.53 -4.47
N ALA A 7 3.96 -2.36 -3.59
CA ALA A 7 4.20 -1.99 -2.19
C ALA A 7 5.08 -0.73 -2.08
N VAL A 8 6.20 -0.69 -2.81
CA VAL A 8 7.10 0.47 -2.83
C VAL A 8 6.41 1.71 -3.39
N ASN A 9 5.63 1.58 -4.46
CA ASN A 9 4.91 2.74 -5.02
C ASN A 9 3.79 3.25 -4.10
N VAL A 10 3.15 2.36 -3.34
CA VAL A 10 2.17 2.73 -2.30
C VAL A 10 2.88 3.47 -1.18
N ILE A 11 3.96 2.91 -0.63
CA ILE A 11 4.76 3.54 0.44
C ILE A 11 5.31 4.90 -0.01
N ALA A 12 5.75 5.01 -1.26
CA ALA A 12 6.26 6.26 -1.84
C ALA A 12 5.15 7.27 -2.20
N GLY A 13 3.87 6.95 -1.98
CA GLY A 13 2.74 7.82 -2.30
C GLY A 13 2.51 8.04 -3.81
N ARG A 14 3.18 7.27 -4.67
CA ARG A 14 3.07 7.39 -6.14
C ARG A 14 1.91 6.61 -6.72
N TYR A 15 1.40 5.63 -5.99
CA TYR A 15 0.30 4.79 -6.44
C TYR A 15 -0.65 4.45 -5.27
N PRO A 16 -1.93 4.83 -5.33
CA PRO A 16 -2.85 4.57 -4.23
C PRO A 16 -3.16 3.08 -4.11
N PHE A 17 -3.18 2.56 -2.88
CA PHE A 17 -3.48 1.15 -2.60
C PHE A 17 -4.87 0.74 -3.12
N ALA A 18 -5.83 1.66 -3.18
CA ALA A 18 -7.18 1.45 -3.69
C ALA A 18 -7.24 1.11 -5.20
N ARG A 19 -6.25 1.55 -5.99
CA ARG A 19 -6.18 1.24 -7.43
C ARG A 19 -5.59 -0.13 -7.73
N ILE A 20 -5.03 -0.80 -6.72
CA ILE A 20 -4.46 -2.12 -6.89
C ILE A 20 -5.59 -3.13 -7.09
N PRO A 21 -5.48 -4.06 -8.06
CA PRO A 21 -6.47 -5.11 -8.26
C PRO A 21 -6.69 -5.92 -6.98
N LYS A 22 -7.96 -6.17 -6.64
CA LYS A 22 -8.36 -6.88 -5.40
C LYS A 22 -7.66 -8.24 -5.21
N VAL A 23 -7.40 -8.94 -6.32
CA VAL A 23 -6.72 -10.25 -6.34
C VAL A 23 -5.31 -10.18 -5.75
N ILE A 24 -4.60 -9.06 -5.94
CA ILE A 24 -3.21 -8.88 -5.48
C ILE A 24 -3.09 -7.91 -4.30
N GLN A 25 -4.14 -7.16 -3.96
CA GLN A 25 -4.15 -6.23 -2.81
C GLN A 25 -3.72 -6.91 -1.51
N GLY A 26 -4.23 -8.11 -1.22
CA GLY A 26 -3.84 -8.86 -0.01
C GLY A 26 -2.33 -9.12 0.04
N ALA A 27 -1.75 -9.54 -1.08
CA ALA A 27 -0.32 -9.79 -1.17
C ALA A 27 0.52 -8.51 -1.13
N VAL A 28 0.03 -7.41 -1.70
CA VAL A 28 0.69 -6.09 -1.59
C VAL A 28 0.65 -5.59 -0.14
N LYS A 29 -0.47 -5.75 0.56
CA LYS A 29 -0.58 -5.39 1.99
C LYS A 29 0.42 -6.15 2.84
N SER A 30 0.55 -7.46 2.64
CA SER A 30 1.58 -8.26 3.34
C SER A 30 3.00 -7.77 3.03
N GLN A 31 3.29 -7.36 1.79
CA GLN A 31 4.60 -6.78 1.48
C GLN A 31 4.82 -5.42 2.14
N ILE A 32 3.81 -4.55 2.23
CA ILE A 32 3.91 -3.27 2.93
C ILE A 32 4.18 -3.50 4.42
N VAL A 33 3.48 -4.45 5.05
CA VAL A 33 3.71 -4.83 6.46
C VAL A 33 5.13 -5.37 6.69
N LEU A 34 5.72 -6.04 5.70
CA LEU A 34 7.10 -6.52 5.77
C LEU A 34 8.15 -5.45 5.47
N MET A 35 7.78 -4.33 4.85
CA MET A 35 8.68 -3.25 4.45
C MET A 35 8.61 -2.04 5.39
N VAL A 36 7.56 -1.95 6.20
CA VAL A 36 7.29 -0.83 7.10
C VAL A 36 7.03 -1.40 8.48
N ASP A 37 7.91 -1.10 9.44
CA ASP A 37 7.75 -1.54 10.84
C ASP A 37 6.71 -0.71 11.61
N ASP A 38 6.25 0.41 11.05
CA ASP A 38 5.28 1.32 11.67
C ASP A 38 3.81 0.93 11.37
N PRO A 39 3.05 0.43 12.38
CA PRO A 39 1.66 0.02 12.19
C PRO A 39 0.73 1.19 11.85
N GLU A 40 1.01 2.40 12.33
CA GLU A 40 0.25 3.59 11.97
C GLU A 40 0.44 3.99 10.52
N LEU A 41 1.67 3.87 10.00
CA LEU A 41 1.98 4.18 8.61
C LEU A 41 1.35 3.15 7.67
N ILE A 42 1.37 1.86 8.03
CA ILE A 42 0.66 0.81 7.29
C ILE A 42 -0.83 1.14 7.21
N LYS A 43 -1.41 1.59 8.32
CA LYS A 43 -2.83 1.95 8.38
C LYS A 43 -3.13 3.16 7.48
N GLN A 44 -2.31 4.21 7.52
CA GLN A 44 -2.46 5.37 6.63
C GLN A 44 -2.29 5.02 5.14
N LEU A 45 -1.39 4.10 4.80
CA LEU A 45 -1.13 3.69 3.43
C LEU A 45 -2.20 2.73 2.86
N THR A 46 -2.91 2.02 3.74
CA THR A 46 -3.95 1.05 3.37
C THR A 46 -5.38 1.56 3.57
N GLU A 47 -5.57 2.56 4.44
CA GLU A 47 -6.80 3.35 4.52
C GLU A 47 -6.86 4.28 3.31
N VAL A 48 -7.85 4.01 2.46
CA VAL A 48 -8.12 4.75 1.24
C VAL A 48 -8.35 6.22 1.59
N ASP A 49 -7.40 7.05 1.16
CA ASP A 49 -7.55 8.46 0.79
C ASP A 49 -8.90 9.10 1.17
N LYS A 50 -8.96 9.63 2.40
CA LYS A 50 -9.78 10.81 2.71
C LYS A 50 -8.85 12.01 2.78
N LYS A 51 -8.14 12.37 1.72
CA LYS A 51 -7.53 13.72 1.58
C LYS A 51 -7.11 14.00 0.13
N ALA A 52 -8.10 13.96 -0.75
CA ALA A 52 -8.07 14.73 -1.99
C ALA A 52 -9.30 15.65 -2.01
N GLU A 53 -9.22 16.74 -1.24
CA GLU A 53 -9.98 17.98 -1.47
C GLU A 53 -8.97 19.11 -1.57
#